data_AF-A0A7X9DJ60-F1
#
_entry.id   AF-A0A7X9DJ60-F1
#
_cell.length_a   1.000
_cell.length_b   1.000
_cell.length_c   1.000
_cell.angle_alpha   90.00
_cell.angle_beta   90.00
_cell.angle_gamma   90.00
#
_symmetry.space_group_name_H-M   'P 1'
#
loop_
_entity.id
_entity.type
_entity.pdbx_description
1 polymer ?
#
loop_
_entity_poly.entity_id
_entity_poly.type
_entity_poly.pdbx_seq_one_letter_code
_entity_poly.pdbx_strand_id
1 'polypeptide(L)' 'MKTIKSSYEYVIIGSGFGGSFPAYELAKAGKEVCIVERGVWVTRDDTCWDEYALHLQKKPL' A
#
# COMPACT_ATOMS: atom_id res chain seq x y z
N MET A 1 2.86 -2.42 17.66
CA MET A 1 3.72 -2.47 16.45
C MET A 1 3.39 -3.74 15.69
N LYS A 2 3.19 -3.67 14.36
CA LYS A 2 3.09 -4.89 13.54
C LYS A 2 4.48 -5.51 13.41
N THR A 3 4.63 -6.78 13.76
CA THR A 3 5.87 -7.52 13.56
C THR A 3 5.99 -7.84 12.07
N ILE A 4 7.03 -7.32 11.43
CA ILE A 4 7.38 -7.68 10.05
C ILE A 4 8.11 -9.02 10.09
N LYS A 5 7.68 -9.97 9.25
CA LYS A 5 8.35 -11.27 9.10
C LYS A 5 9.58 -11.12 8.20
N SER A 6 10.56 -12.00 8.35
CA SER A 6 11.72 -12.06 7.46
C SER A 6 11.37 -12.53 6.04
N SER A 7 10.21 -13.18 5.85
CA SER A 7 9.73 -13.67 4.56
C SER A 7 8.20 -13.68 4.48
N TYR A 8 7.70 -13.63 3.24
CA TYR A 8 6.30 -13.78 2.85
C TYR A 8 6.24 -14.61 1.57
N GLU A 9 5.14 -15.32 1.31
CA GLU A 9 4.95 -16.04 0.03
C GLU A 9 4.89 -15.04 -1.14
N TYR A 10 4.27 -13.88 -0.92
CA TYR A 10 4.17 -12.81 -1.91
C TYR A 10 4.51 -11.45 -1.30
N VAL A 11 5.32 -10.68 -2.03
CA VAL A 11 5.59 -9.27 -1.73
C VAL A 11 5.11 -8.43 -2.90
N ILE A 12 4.23 -7.47 -2.62
CA ILE A 12 3.66 -6.56 -3.61
C ILE A 12 4.17 -5.16 -3.32
N ILE A 13 4.78 -4.54 -4.34
CA ILE A 13 5.32 -3.19 -4.27
C ILE A 13 4.30 -2.23 -4.89
N GLY A 14 3.71 -1.38 -4.06
CA GLY A 14 2.64 -0.46 -4.42
C GLY A 14 1.25 -0.99 -4.08
N SER A 15 0.42 -0.13 -3.48
CA SER A 15 -0.96 -0.41 -3.07
C SER A 15 -2.02 0.24 -3.96
N GLY A 16 -1.60 0.84 -5.08
CA GLY A 16 -2.51 1.32 -6.13
C GLY A 16 -3.28 0.18 -6.80
N PHE A 17 -4.08 0.49 -7.83
CA PHE A 17 -4.95 -0.50 -8.48
C PHE A 17 -4.23 -1.79 -8.89
N GLY A 18 -3.07 -1.68 -9.53
CA GLY A 18 -2.32 -2.85 -10.01
C GLY A 18 -1.83 -3.78 -8.90
N GLY A 19 -1.54 -3.27 -7.70
CA GLY A 19 -1.07 -4.08 -6.57
C GLY A 19 -2.19 -4.56 -5.64
N SER A 20 -3.22 -3.75 -5.46
CA SER A 20 -4.30 -4.03 -4.51
C SER A 20 -5.23 -5.17 -4.94
N PHE A 21 -5.58 -5.27 -6.23
CA PHE A 21 -6.39 -6.38 -6.74
C PHE A 21 -5.73 -7.77 -6.55
N PRO A 22 -4.49 -8.02 -7.01
CA PRO A 22 -3.85 -9.30 -6.79
C PRO A 22 -3.59 -9.56 -5.29
N ALA A 23 -3.27 -8.53 -4.51
CA ALA A 23 -3.11 -8.69 -3.05
C ALA A 23 -4.39 -9.21 -2.40
N TYR A 24 -5.54 -8.67 -2.78
CA TYR A 24 -6.84 -9.09 -2.28
C TYR A 24 -7.14 -10.54 -2.62
N GLU A 25 -6.98 -10.94 -3.89
CA GLU A 25 -7.26 -12.32 -4.30
C GLU A 25 -6.30 -13.33 -3.66
N LEU A 26 -5.00 -13.00 -3.53
CA LEU A 26 -4.02 -13.84 -2.84
C LEU A 26 -4.34 -13.99 -1.35
N ALA A 27 -4.67 -12.89 -0.67
CA ALA A 27 -5.05 -12.92 0.74
C ALA A 27 -6.34 -13.73 0.96
N LYS A 28 -7.33 -13.58 0.08
CA LYS A 28 -8.57 -14.35 0.08
C LYS A 28 -8.32 -15.84 -0.15
N ALA A 29 -7.31 -16.20 -0.93
CA ALA A 29 -6.83 -17.57 -1.10
C ALA A 29 -6.00 -18.10 0.10
N GLY A 30 -5.87 -17.33 1.18
CA GLY A 30 -5.15 -17.72 2.40
C GLY A 30 -3.62 -17.59 2.30
N LYS A 31 -3.10 -16.87 1.30
CA LYS A 31 -1.66 -16.68 1.12
C LYS A 31 -1.09 -15.60 2.02
N GLU A 32 0.17 -15.76 2.41
CA GLU A 32 0.90 -14.73 3.15
C GLU A 32 1.38 -13.62 2.20
N VAL A 33 0.73 -12.46 2.28
CA VAL A 33 1.00 -11.31 1.41
C VAL A 33 1.50 -10.13 2.22
N CYS A 34 2.65 -9.56 1.82
CA CYS A 34 3.12 -8.28 2.31
C CYS A 34 2.98 -7.22 1.21
N ILE A 35 2.38 -6.08 1.53
CA ILE A 35 2.31 -4.92 0.63
C ILE A 35 3.22 -3.83 1.20
N VAL A 36 4.10 -3.30 0.36
CA VAL A 36 4.95 -2.16 0.69
C VAL A 36 4.55 -1.00 -0.19
N GLU A 37 4.18 0.12 0.42
CA GLU A 37 3.80 1.36 -0.26
C GLU A 37 4.70 2.50 0.23
N ARG A 38 5.11 3.36 -0.70
CA ARG A 38 5.89 4.57 -0.41
C ARG A 38 5.01 5.66 0.23
N GLY A 39 3.79 5.79 -0.28
CA GLY A 39 2.81 6.77 0.17
C GLY A 39 2.39 6.59 1.63
N VAL A 40 1.73 7.62 2.16
CA VAL A 40 1.12 7.58 3.49
C VAL A 40 -0.30 7.02 3.40
N TRP A 41 -0.90 6.80 4.57
CA TRP A 41 -2.32 6.45 4.59
C TRP A 41 -3.15 7.60 4.01
N VAL A 42 -3.98 7.27 3.02
CA VAL A 42 -4.78 8.26 2.31
C VAL A 42 -5.86 8.84 3.23
N THR A 43 -6.02 10.16 3.21
CA THR A 43 -7.20 10.81 3.77
C THR A 43 -8.39 10.58 2.84
N ARG A 44 -9.59 10.49 3.41
CA ARG A 44 -10.84 10.30 2.64
C ARG A 44 -11.62 11.60 2.60
N ASP A 45 -10.96 12.64 2.11
CA ASP A 45 -11.51 13.98 1.89
C ASP A 45 -11.20 14.43 0.45
N ASP A 46 -11.48 15.69 0.12
CA ASP A 46 -11.30 16.23 -1.23
C ASP A 46 -9.83 16.22 -1.71
N THR A 47 -8.86 16.05 -0.80
CA THR A 47 -7.43 15.96 -1.14
C THR A 47 -6.99 14.56 -1.53
N CYS A 48 -7.90 13.57 -1.52
CA CYS A 48 -7.59 12.17 -1.89
C CYS A 48 -7.16 11.98 -3.35
N TRP A 49 -7.18 13.04 -4.17
CA TRP A 49 -6.69 13.08 -5.54
C TRP A 49 -5.41 13.91 -5.71
N ASP A 50 -4.91 14.56 -4.65
CA ASP A 50 -3.66 15.33 -4.71
C ASP A 50 -2.47 14.35 -4.64
N GLU A 51 -1.75 14.23 -5.76
CA GLU A 51 -0.61 13.32 -5.88
C GLU A 51 0.47 13.54 -4.81
N TYR A 52 0.66 14.79 -4.37
CA TYR A 52 1.64 15.10 -3.33
C TYR A 52 1.11 14.70 -1.96
N ALA A 53 -0.17 14.94 -1.68
CA ALA A 53 -0.79 14.51 -0.42
C ALA A 53 -0.78 12.98 -0.27
N LEU A 54 -0.93 12.25 -1.37
CA LEU A 54 -0.94 10.78 -1.39
C LEU A 54 0.47 10.17 -1.24
N HIS A 55 1.45 10.73 -1.95
CA HIS A 55 2.77 10.10 -2.07
C HIS A 55 3.84 10.69 -1.14
N LEU A 56 3.65 11.91 -0.63
CA LEU A 56 4.68 12.63 0.09
C LEU A 56 4.15 13.17 1.42
N GLN A 57 4.94 13.01 2.47
CA GLN A 57 4.63 13.61 3.78
C GLN A 57 4.69 15.14 3.76
N LYS A 58 5.41 15.73 2.79
CA LYS A 58 5.53 17.17 2.56
C LYS A 58 5.60 17.46 1.06
N LYS A 59 4.93 18.51 0.60
CA LYS A 59 5.12 19.04 -0.76
C LYS A 59 6.57 19.51 -0.92
N PRO A 60 7.27 19.16 -2.01
CA PRO A 60 8.54 19.78 -2.32
C PRO A 60 8.30 21.27 -2.61
N LEU A 61 9.20 22.12 -2.10
CA LEU A 61 9.17 23.57 -2.31
C LEU A 61 9.26 23.93 -3.80
#